data_AF-A0A9W7FAL6-F1
#
_entry.id   AF-A0A9W7FAL6-F1
#
_cell.length_a   1.000
_cell.length_b   1.000
_cell.length_c   1.000
_cell.angle_alpha   90.00
_cell.angle_beta   90.00
_cell.angle_gamma   90.00
#
_symmetry.space_group_name_H-M   'P 1'
#
loop_
_entity.id
_entity.type
_entity.pdbx_description
1 polymer ?
#
loop_
_entity_poly.entity_id
_entity_poly.type
_entity_poly.pdbx_seq_one_letter_code
_entity_poly.pdbx_strand_id
1 'polypeptide(L)' 'APTGPDSLPCYPFMDSDPFVIENDDLPHVYFAGECDNFETKVVEGVRLICVPSFEKSQEVVKLNLVTREVEVLSFAL' A
#
# COMPACT_ATOMS: atom_id res chain seq x y z
N ALA A 1 -3.03 -10.25 -7.62
CA ALA A 1 -4.00 -10.00 -6.55
C ALA A 1 -4.82 -11.27 -6.45
N PRO A 2 -5.06 -11.84 -5.27
CA PRO A 2 -5.57 -13.21 -5.12
C PRO A 2 -6.96 -13.44 -5.73
N THR A 3 -7.75 -12.38 -5.92
CA THR A 3 -9.09 -12.46 -6.51
C THR A 3 -9.11 -12.15 -8.01
N GLY A 4 -7.98 -11.78 -8.61
CA GLY A 4 -7.86 -11.67 -10.06
C GLY A 4 -7.57 -13.06 -10.68
N PRO A 5 -8.10 -13.39 -11.86
CA PRO A 5 -8.90 -12.56 -12.78
C PRO A 5 -10.42 -12.51 -12.48
N ASP A 6 -10.89 -13.25 -11.48
CA ASP A 6 -12.33 -13.50 -11.25
C ASP A 6 -13.13 -12.25 -10.89
N SER A 7 -12.59 -11.39 -10.01
CA SER A 7 -13.26 -10.15 -9.56
C SER A 7 -12.56 -8.87 -10.03
N LEU A 8 -11.32 -8.97 -10.49
CA LEU A 8 -10.52 -7.87 -11.02
C LEU A 8 -9.93 -8.30 -12.37
N PRO A 9 -10.10 -7.50 -13.43
CA PRO A 9 -9.42 -7.76 -14.69
C PRO A 9 -7.90 -7.86 -14.50
N CYS A 10 -7.31 -8.94 -14.99
CA CYS A 10 -5.86 -9.16 -14.98
C CYS A 10 -5.38 -9.55 -16.37
N TYR A 11 -4.15 -9.18 -16.69
CA TYR A 11 -3.52 -9.65 -17.91
C TYR A 11 -3.26 -11.16 -17.81
N PRO A 12 -3.49 -11.95 -18.88
CA PRO A 12 -3.29 -13.39 -18.84
C PRO A 12 -1.80 -13.72 -18.93
N PHE A 13 -1.11 -13.72 -17.79
CA PHE A 13 0.27 -14.20 -17.70
C PHE A 13 0.30 -15.72 -17.82
N MET A 14 1.14 -16.23 -18.74
CA MET A 14 1.18 -17.66 -19.07
C MET A 14 2.17 -18.46 -18.22
N ASP A 15 3.30 -17.85 -17.84
CA ASP A 15 4.41 -18.56 -17.19
C ASP A 15 4.45 -18.36 -15.67
N SER A 16 4.21 -17.12 -15.21
CA SER A 16 4.28 -16.76 -13.79
C SER A 16 3.32 -15.60 -13.47
N ASP A 17 2.65 -15.67 -12.33
CA ASP A 17 1.81 -14.57 -11.84
C ASP A 17 2.68 -13.48 -11.18
N PRO A 18 2.76 -12.26 -11.75
CA PRO A 18 3.58 -11.18 -11.19
C PRO A 18 3.04 -10.59 -9.89
N PHE A 19 1.84 -11.00 -9.46
CA PHE A 19 1.25 -10.51 -8.24
C PHE A 19 1.57 -11.38 -7.01
N VAL A 20 2.26 -12.49 -7.19
CA VAL A 20 2.78 -13.28 -6.08
C VAL A 20 4.03 -12.57 -5.54
N ILE A 21 4.03 -12.27 -4.24
CA ILE A 21 5.20 -11.78 -3.53
C ILE A 21 5.93 -13.01 -2.98
N GLU A 22 7.13 -13.27 -3.49
CA GLU A 22 7.97 -14.39 -3.06
C GLU A 22 8.53 -14.15 -1.65
N ASN A 23 8.84 -15.22 -0.91
CA ASN A 23 9.31 -15.12 0.48
C ASN A 23 10.61 -14.33 0.62
N ASP A 24 11.49 -14.42 -0.38
CA ASP A 24 12.78 -13.72 -0.39
C ASP A 24 12.64 -12.22 -0.72
N ASP A 25 11.46 -11.78 -1.16
CA ASP A 25 11.17 -10.42 -1.65
C ASP A 25 10.19 -9.66 -0.73
N LEU A 26 10.12 -10.00 0.56
CA LEU A 26 9.21 -9.34 1.49
C LEU A 26 9.54 -7.84 1.61
N PRO A 27 8.60 -6.93 1.27
CA PRO A 27 8.91 -5.52 1.21
C PRO A 27 9.05 -4.93 2.62
N HIS A 28 9.94 -3.94 2.78
CA HIS A 28 10.05 -3.19 4.03
C HIS A 28 8.79 -2.37 4.35
N VAL A 29 8.09 -1.94 3.30
CA VAL A 29 6.88 -1.10 3.34
C VAL A 29 5.92 -1.59 2.26
N TYR A 30 4.67 -1.79 2.62
CA TYR A 30 3.60 -2.15 1.69
C TYR A 30 2.43 -1.18 1.89
N PHE A 31 1.95 -0.56 0.82
CA PHE A 31 0.91 0.46 0.91
C PHE A 31 -0.23 0.23 -0.08
N ALA A 32 -1.43 0.66 0.30
CA ALA A 32 -2.60 0.72 -0.55
C ALA A 32 -3.02 2.19 -0.73
N GLY A 33 -3.33 2.59 -1.96
CA GLY A 33 -3.85 3.93 -2.28
C GLY A 33 -5.37 4.00 -2.20
N GLU A 34 -5.93 5.21 -2.37
CA GLU A 34 -7.37 5.47 -2.41
C GLU A 34 -8.16 4.87 -1.24
N CYS A 35 -7.54 4.82 -0.06
CA CYS A 35 -8.23 4.36 1.15
C CYS A 35 -9.18 5.44 1.67
N ASP A 36 -10.24 5.04 2.38
CA ASP A 36 -11.19 5.99 2.97
C ASP A 36 -10.57 6.80 4.12
N ASN A 37 -9.67 6.18 4.89
CA ASN A 37 -8.97 6.79 6.02
C ASN A 37 -7.50 6.37 6.04
N PHE A 38 -6.66 7.21 6.64
CA PHE A 38 -5.29 6.83 6.97
C PHE A 38 -5.26 5.77 8.08
N GLU A 39 -4.53 4.69 7.83
CA GLU A 39 -4.22 3.67 8.84
C GLU A 39 -2.80 3.13 8.64
N THR A 40 -2.15 2.70 9.70
CA THR A 40 -0.85 2.03 9.60
C THR A 40 -0.65 0.97 10.67
N LYS A 41 0.04 -0.11 10.32
CA LYS A 41 0.40 -1.20 11.23
C LYS A 41 1.78 -1.75 10.89
N VAL A 42 2.49 -2.30 11.86
CA VAL A 42 3.66 -3.14 11.61
C VAL A 42 3.27 -4.60 11.81
N VAL A 43 3.57 -5.44 10.82
CA VAL A 43 3.38 -6.90 10.88
C VAL A 43 4.68 -7.53 10.41
N GLU A 44 5.28 -8.39 11.24
CA GLU A 44 6.51 -9.13 10.90
C GLU A 44 7.65 -8.24 10.34
N GLY A 45 7.77 -7.00 10.85
CA GLY A 45 8.79 -6.05 10.40
C GLY A 45 8.44 -5.25 9.14
N VAL A 46 7.31 -5.55 8.50
CA VAL A 46 6.75 -4.82 7.36
C VAL A 46 5.84 -3.69 7.85
N ARG A 47 6.05 -2.48 7.35
CA ARG A 47 5.17 -1.33 7.58
C ARG A 47 4.03 -1.34 6.56
N LEU A 48 2.81 -1.59 7.02
CA LEU A 48 1.58 -1.48 6.24
C LEU A 48 1.03 -0.05 6.32
N ILE A 49 0.60 0.52 5.20
CA ILE A 49 0.07 1.89 5.13
C ILE A 49 -1.17 1.95 4.23
N CYS A 50 -2.29 2.43 4.77
CA CYS A 50 -3.46 2.85 4.00
C CYS A 50 -3.30 4.35 3.71
N VAL A 51 -3.08 4.71 2.45
CA VAL A 51 -2.93 6.10 2.00
C VAL A 51 -4.32 6.62 1.64
N PRO A 52 -4.82 7.67 2.34
CA PRO A 52 -6.15 8.18 2.09
C PRO A 52 -6.25 8.87 0.73
N SER A 53 -7.47 8.93 0.17
CA SER A 53 -7.75 9.70 -1.03
C SER A 53 -7.49 11.19 -0.79
N PHE A 54 -6.54 11.79 -1.52
CA PHE A 54 -6.19 13.21 -1.35
C PHE A 54 -7.39 14.12 -1.71
N GLU A 55 -8.17 13.75 -2.73
CA GLU A 55 -9.36 14.50 -3.14
C GLU A 55 -10.33 14.70 -1.98
N LYS A 56 -10.58 13.64 -1.19
CA LYS A 56 -11.54 13.63 -0.09
C LYS A 56 -10.97 14.15 1.23
N SER A 57 -9.73 13.78 1.54
CA SER A 57 -9.09 14.04 2.85
C SER A 57 -8.25 15.31 2.88
N GLN A 58 -7.69 15.72 1.74
CA GLN A 58 -6.60 16.70 1.66
C GLN A 58 -5.38 16.29 2.52
N GLU A 59 -5.14 14.98 2.65
CA GLU A 59 -4.05 14.42 3.45
C GLU A 59 -2.98 13.73 2.59
N VAL A 60 -1.72 13.87 2.99
CA VAL A 60 -0.58 13.15 2.41
C VAL A 60 0.16 12.40 3.50
N VAL A 61 0.65 11.20 3.17
CA VAL A 61 1.45 10.37 4.08
C VAL A 61 2.95 10.61 3.85
N LYS A 62 3.66 11.10 4.87
CA LYS A 62 5.11 11.25 4.89
C LYS A 62 5.73 10.06 5.61
N LEU A 63 6.59 9.31 4.91
CA LEU A 63 7.34 8.18 5.46
C LEU A 63 8.82 8.54 5.63
N ASN A 64 9.35 8.35 6.83
CA ASN A 64 10.79 8.41 7.05
C ASN A 64 11.44 7.09 6.61
N LEU A 65 12.31 7.13 5.59
CA LEU A 65 12.92 5.94 5.01
C LEU A 65 13.95 5.25 5.92
N VAL A 66 14.47 5.96 6.92
CA VAL A 66 15.44 5.41 7.89
C VAL A 66 14.71 4.82 9.09
N THR A 67 13.82 5.59 9.73
CA THR A 67 13.14 5.17 10.97
C THR A 67 11.87 4.35 10.71
N ARG A 68 11.32 4.38 9.48
CA ARG A 68 10.02 3.81 9.10
C ARG A 68 8.84 4.38 9.89
N GLU A 69 9.02 5.56 10.47
CA GLU A 69 7.97 6.36 11.09
C GLU A 69 7.12 7.03 10.01
N VAL A 70 5.83 7.16 10.31
CA VAL A 70 4.82 7.68 9.39
C VAL A 70 4.13 8.87 10.04
N GLU A 71 3.98 9.95 9.29
CA GLU A 71 3.29 11.18 9.70
C GLU A 71 2.28 11.57 8.61
N VAL A 72 1.11 12.05 9.03
CA VAL A 72 0.09 12.59 8.12
C VAL A 72 0.23 14.10 8.06
N LEU A 73 0.27 14.64 6.84
CA LEU A 73 0.24 16.06 6.56
C LEU A 73 -1.12 16.43 5.99
N SER A 74 -1.89 17.23 6.72
CA SER A 74 -3.21 17.72 6.29
C SER A 74 -3.07 19.13 5.71
N PHE A 75 -3.69 19.34 4.55
CA PHE A 75 -3.73 20.62 3.86
C PHE A 75 -5.13 21.21 3.98
N ALA A 76 -5.20 22.52 4.20
CA ALA A 76 -6.44 23.29 4.15
C ALA A 76 -6.19 24.54 3.31
N LEU A 77 -7.17 24.91 2.49
CA LEU A 77 -7.23 26.20 1.79
C LEU A 77 -7.80 27.28 2.71
#